data_AF-A0A7D5R5G3-F1
#
_entry.id   AF-A0A7D5R5G3-F1
#
_cell.length_a   1.000
_cell.length_b   1.000
_cell.length_c   1.000
_cell.angle_alpha   90.00
_cell.angle_beta   90.00
_cell.angle_gamma   90.00
#
_symmetry.space_group_name_H-M   'P 1'
#
loop_
_entity.id
_entity.type
_entity.pdbx_description
1 polymer ?
#
loop_
_entity_poly.entity_id
_entity_poly.type
_entity_poly.pdbx_seq_one_letter_code
_entity_poly.pdbx_strand_id
1 'polypeptide(L)'
;MKFQFSANDKEWHQTILNTFENILNMKIQPVLVYDRKHFSNYLYKNSTKPNAVWAECIKECGTIWLNPHLANEPKVETVNTLYHECLHIKYPKKSEYEIRQLSDKMVPVSKSLTSKKKKFDITHVH
;
A
#
# COMPACT_ATOMS: atom_id res chain seq x y z
N MET A 1 11.32 -2.59 19.94
CA MET A 1 10.53 -3.73 19.40
C MET A 1 10.60 -3.64 17.88
N LYS A 2 11.05 -4.69 17.20
CA LYS A 2 11.19 -4.69 15.73
C LYS A 2 9.77 -4.77 15.15
N PHE A 3 9.33 -3.76 14.40
CA PHE A 3 7.99 -3.75 13.80
C PHE A 3 7.80 -5.03 12.99
N GLN A 4 6.77 -5.81 13.31
CA GLN A 4 6.51 -7.10 12.66
C GLN A 4 5.02 -7.43 12.73
N PHE A 5 4.46 -7.89 11.61
CA PHE A 5 3.12 -8.46 11.55
C PHE A 5 3.08 -9.87 12.14
N SER A 6 2.05 -10.15 12.93
CA SER A 6 1.73 -11.51 13.40
C SER A 6 1.25 -12.40 12.25
N ALA A 7 1.17 -13.71 12.47
CA ALA A 7 0.58 -14.63 11.49
C ALA A 7 -0.88 -14.26 11.20
N ASN A 8 -1.65 -13.91 12.24
CA ASN A 8 -3.04 -13.49 12.13
C ASN A 8 -3.18 -12.20 11.28
N ASP A 9 -2.26 -11.24 11.42
CA ASP A 9 -2.26 -10.05 10.58
C ASP A 9 -2.07 -10.42 9.11
N LYS A 10 -1.14 -11.33 8.80
CA LYS A 10 -0.86 -11.75 7.42
C LYS A 10 -2.04 -12.45 6.76
N GLU A 11 -2.70 -13.35 7.50
CA GLU A 11 -3.91 -14.02 7.04
C GLU A 11 -5.05 -13.02 6.77
N TRP A 12 -5.23 -12.06 7.67
CA TRP A 12 -6.20 -10.98 7.52
C TRP A 12 -5.88 -10.07 6.32
N HIS A 13 -4.61 -9.68 6.12
CA HIS A 13 -4.18 -8.92 4.95
C HIS A 13 -4.49 -9.67 3.65
N GLN A 14 -4.20 -10.97 3.59
CA GLN A 14 -4.45 -11.78 2.40
C GLN A 14 -5.95 -11.85 2.08
N THR A 15 -6.80 -12.00 3.11
CA THR A 15 -8.25 -12.01 2.95
C THR A 15 -8.77 -10.69 2.35
N ILE A 16 -8.25 -9.56 2.84
CA ILE A 16 -8.58 -8.23 2.29
C ILE A 16 -8.09 -8.10 0.86
N LEU A 17 -6.85 -8.51 0.58
CA LEU A 17 -6.26 -8.44 -0.75
C LEU A 17 -7.10 -9.20 -1.78
N ASN A 18 -7.49 -10.44 -1.45
CA ASN A 18 -8.37 -11.26 -2.29
C ASN A 18 -9.73 -10.59 -2.50
N THR A 19 -10.27 -9.93 -1.47
CA THR A 19 -11.54 -9.20 -1.57
C THR A 19 -11.42 -8.03 -2.55
N PHE A 20 -10.34 -7.26 -2.48
CA PHE A 20 -10.10 -6.13 -3.39
C PHE A 20 -9.79 -6.54 -4.82
N GLU A 21 -9.02 -7.62 -5.01
CA GLU A 21 -8.81 -8.24 -6.31
C GLU A 21 -10.15 -8.51 -7.02
N ASN A 22 -11.08 -9.15 -6.30
CA ASN A 22 -12.40 -9.48 -6.81
C ASN A 22 -13.27 -8.25 -7.06
N ILE A 23 -13.37 -7.33 -6.10
CA ILE A 23 -14.18 -6.10 -6.23
C ILE A 23 -13.70 -5.25 -7.41
N LEU A 24 -12.39 -5.16 -7.62
CA LEU A 24 -11.80 -4.38 -8.71
C LEU A 24 -11.73 -5.14 -10.03
N ASN A 25 -12.08 -6.43 -10.05
CA ASN A 25 -11.96 -7.32 -11.20
C ASN A 25 -10.56 -7.20 -11.86
N MET A 26 -9.52 -7.43 -11.06
CA MET A 26 -8.13 -7.22 -11.48
C MET A 26 -7.68 -8.34 -12.44
N LYS A 27 -6.89 -7.96 -13.44
CA LYS A 27 -6.26 -8.95 -14.36
C LYS A 27 -5.00 -9.58 -13.76
N ILE A 28 -4.32 -8.83 -12.91
CA ILE A 28 -3.10 -9.24 -12.21
C ILE A 28 -3.53 -9.55 -10.79
N GLN A 29 -3.19 -10.76 -10.31
CA GLN A 29 -3.41 -11.16 -8.94
C GLN A 29 -2.34 -10.51 -8.04
N PRO A 30 -2.72 -9.62 -7.11
CA PRO A 30 -1.74 -9.00 -6.23
C PRO A 30 -1.17 -9.99 -5.22
N VAL A 31 0.10 -9.82 -4.85
CA VAL A 31 0.78 -10.64 -3.85
C VAL A 31 1.45 -9.75 -2.81
N LEU A 32 1.32 -10.11 -1.53
CA LEU A 32 1.93 -9.35 -0.44
C LEU A 32 3.32 -9.87 -0.09
N VAL A 33 4.25 -8.94 0.08
CA VAL A 33 5.55 -9.19 0.68
C VAL A 33 5.73 -8.31 1.92
N TYR A 34 6.35 -8.89 2.95
CA TYR A 34 6.55 -8.23 4.24
C TYR A 34 8.02 -7.87 4.50
N ASP A 35 8.92 -8.27 3.60
CA ASP A 35 10.27 -7.74 3.51
C ASP A 35 10.37 -6.75 2.35
N ARG A 36 11.20 -5.73 2.54
CA ARG A 36 11.46 -4.72 1.52
C ARG A 36 12.68 -5.07 0.65
N LYS A 37 13.26 -6.27 0.80
CA LYS A 37 14.52 -6.62 0.11
C LYS A 37 14.34 -6.60 -1.40
N HIS A 38 13.15 -6.95 -1.87
CA HIS A 38 12.79 -6.94 -3.29
C HIS A 38 12.60 -5.51 -3.84
N PHE A 39 12.33 -4.53 -2.97
CA PHE A 39 12.08 -3.13 -3.32
C PHE A 39 13.32 -2.24 -3.16
N SER A 40 14.41 -2.73 -2.54
CA SER A 40 15.62 -1.92 -2.32
C SER A 40 16.34 -1.53 -3.61
N ASN A 41 16.08 -2.24 -4.71
CA ASN A 41 16.64 -1.95 -6.03
C ASN A 41 15.79 -0.95 -6.84
N TYR A 42 14.60 -0.60 -6.35
CA TYR A 42 13.74 0.39 -6.98
C TYR A 42 14.07 1.78 -6.40
N LEU A 43 14.59 2.67 -7.24
CA LEU A 43 15.13 3.97 -6.82
C LEU A 43 14.01 4.96 -6.48
N TYR A 44 14.06 5.49 -5.25
CA TYR A 44 13.21 6.58 -4.80
C TYR A 44 13.69 7.90 -5.42
N LYS A 45 12.86 8.56 -6.24
CA LYS A 45 13.25 9.79 -6.94
C LYS A 45 13.51 11.00 -6.02
N ASN A 46 13.17 10.94 -4.73
CA ASN A 46 13.04 12.14 -3.89
C ASN A 46 13.63 12.06 -2.47
N SER A 47 14.61 11.19 -2.20
CA SER A 47 15.26 11.12 -0.87
C SER A 47 14.28 10.82 0.29
N THR A 48 13.10 10.28 -0.01
CA THR A 48 12.09 9.94 1.01
C THR A 48 12.60 8.73 1.79
N LYS A 49 12.77 8.90 3.11
CA LYS A 49 13.18 7.79 3.97
C LYS A 49 12.13 6.66 3.88
N PRO A 50 12.52 5.39 3.71
CA PRO A 50 11.61 4.24 3.64
C PRO A 50 10.56 4.18 4.75
N ASN A 51 10.92 4.67 5.94
CA ASN A 51 10.07 4.68 7.14
C ASN A 51 8.86 5.63 7.03
N ALA A 52 8.81 6.49 6.01
CA ALA A 52 7.70 7.39 5.74
C ALA A 52 6.62 6.77 4.83
N VAL A 53 6.90 5.63 4.21
CA VAL A 53 6.04 4.97 3.21
C VAL A 53 5.28 3.81 3.86
N TRP A 54 3.97 3.73 3.62
CA TRP A 54 3.10 2.73 4.25
C TRP A 54 3.04 1.41 3.46
N ALA A 55 3.10 1.50 2.13
CA ALA A 55 3.25 0.36 1.22
C ALA A 55 3.89 0.83 -0.09
N GLU A 56 4.27 -0.11 -0.95
CA GLU A 56 4.71 0.17 -2.32
C GLU A 56 4.33 -1.02 -3.21
N CYS A 57 3.91 -0.77 -4.45
CA CYS A 57 3.63 -1.83 -5.41
C CYS A 57 4.51 -1.78 -6.67
N ILE A 58 4.76 -2.95 -7.24
CA ILE A 58 5.26 -3.11 -8.62
C ILE A 58 4.04 -3.42 -9.47
N LYS A 59 3.57 -2.42 -10.22
CA LYS A 59 2.30 -2.45 -10.96
C LYS A 59 2.22 -3.59 -11.96
N GLU A 60 3.34 -3.90 -12.60
CA GLU A 60 3.45 -4.87 -13.69
C GLU A 60 3.27 -6.31 -13.23
N CYS A 61 3.74 -6.64 -12.02
CA CYS A 61 3.66 -7.99 -11.46
C CYS A 61 2.73 -8.13 -10.26
N GLY A 62 2.11 -7.03 -9.82
CA GLY A 62 1.15 -7.03 -8.70
C GLY A 62 1.78 -7.25 -7.32
N THR A 63 3.11 -7.18 -7.19
CA THR A 63 3.76 -7.36 -5.89
C THR A 63 3.58 -6.10 -5.06
N ILE A 64 3.08 -6.24 -3.82
CA ILE A 64 2.87 -5.15 -2.87
C ILE A 64 3.73 -5.42 -1.64
N TRP A 65 4.66 -4.51 -1.35
CA TRP A 65 5.34 -4.48 -0.06
C TRP A 65 4.50 -3.71 0.96
N LEU A 66 4.28 -4.32 2.13
CA LEU A 66 3.57 -3.68 3.23
C LEU A 66 4.56 -3.33 4.36
N ASN A 67 4.57 -2.07 4.77
CA ASN A 67 5.47 -1.62 5.84
C ASN A 67 4.99 -2.18 7.20
N PRO A 68 5.82 -2.94 7.94
CA PRO A 68 5.44 -3.50 9.24
C PRO A 68 5.11 -2.46 10.32
N HIS A 69 5.44 -1.18 10.12
CA HIS A 69 4.99 -0.09 10.99
C HIS A 69 3.45 0.00 11.11
N LEU A 70 2.72 -0.43 10.07
CA LEU A 70 1.26 -0.52 10.06
C LEU A 70 0.68 -1.40 11.16
N ALA A 71 1.46 -2.33 11.73
CA ALA A 71 1.00 -3.21 12.80
C ALA A 71 0.55 -2.44 14.06
N ASN A 72 1.04 -1.21 14.26
CA ASN A 72 0.70 -0.35 15.40
C ASN A 72 -0.29 0.75 15.05
N GLU A 73 -0.78 0.78 13.81
CA GLU A 73 -1.70 1.78 13.31
C GLU A 73 -3.12 1.20 13.30
N PRO A 74 -4.17 2.03 13.26
CA PRO A 74 -5.53 1.52 13.13
C PRO A 74 -5.68 0.63 11.90
N LYS A 75 -6.45 -0.46 12.04
CA LYS A 75 -6.67 -1.42 10.94
C LYS A 75 -7.20 -0.76 9.67
N VAL A 76 -8.01 0.30 9.78
CA VAL A 76 -8.52 1.06 8.64
C VAL A 76 -7.40 1.64 7.76
N GLU A 77 -6.26 2.01 8.32
CA GLU A 77 -5.11 2.51 7.57
C GLU A 77 -4.52 1.39 6.70
N THR A 78 -4.47 0.16 7.22
CA THR A 78 -4.03 -1.00 6.44
C THR A 78 -4.99 -1.29 5.30
N VAL A 79 -6.30 -1.25 5.57
CA VAL A 79 -7.34 -1.50 4.56
C VAL A 79 -7.28 -0.47 3.45
N ASN A 80 -7.19 0.83 3.77
CA ASN A 80 -7.06 1.90 2.78
C ASN A 80 -5.74 1.76 2.00
N THR A 81 -4.62 1.50 2.68
CA THR A 81 -3.32 1.30 2.03
C THR A 81 -3.36 0.15 1.03
N LEU A 82 -3.92 -1.01 1.41
CA LEU A 82 -4.04 -2.16 0.50
C LEU A 82 -4.93 -1.84 -0.70
N TYR A 83 -6.04 -1.12 -0.49
CA TYR A 83 -6.92 -0.72 -1.57
C TYR A 83 -6.25 0.27 -2.53
N HIS A 84 -5.50 1.23 -1.98
CA HIS A 84 -4.69 2.20 -2.72
C HIS A 84 -3.69 1.52 -3.66
N GLU A 85 -2.92 0.55 -3.15
CA GLU A 85 -1.96 -0.19 -3.99
C GLU A 85 -2.66 -1.05 -5.06
N CYS A 86 -3.80 -1.66 -4.73
CA CYS A 86 -4.61 -2.38 -5.72
C CYS A 86 -5.11 -1.45 -6.83
N LEU A 87 -5.48 -0.21 -6.51
CA LEU A 87 -5.87 0.80 -7.50
C LEU A 87 -4.69 1.19 -8.41
N HIS A 88 -3.46 1.27 -7.89
CA HIS A 88 -2.27 1.51 -8.72
C HIS A 88 -2.03 0.38 -9.73
N ILE A 89 -2.18 -0.87 -9.31
CA ILE A 89 -2.07 -2.04 -10.19
C ILE A 89 -3.21 -2.05 -11.22
N LYS A 90 -4.44 -1.75 -10.79
CA LYS A 90 -5.62 -1.72 -11.67
C LYS A 90 -5.55 -0.60 -12.71
N TYR A 91 -5.04 0.57 -12.30
CA TYR A 91 -5.02 1.79 -13.10
C TYR A 91 -3.60 2.39 -13.17
N PRO A 92 -2.65 1.73 -13.86
CA PRO A 92 -1.23 2.11 -13.79
C PRO A 92 -0.94 3.52 -14.30
N LYS A 93 -1.82 4.08 -15.15
CA LYS A 93 -1.73 5.42 -15.76
C LYS A 93 -2.38 6.53 -14.93
N LYS A 94 -3.12 6.21 -13.86
CA LYS A 94 -3.75 7.23 -13.01
C LYS A 94 -2.70 7.93 -12.15
N SER A 95 -2.94 9.21 -11.90
CA SER A 95 -2.10 9.99 -11.01
C SER A 95 -2.30 9.56 -9.55
N GLU A 96 -1.27 9.78 -8.74
CA GLU A 96 -1.31 9.57 -7.28
C GLU A 96 -2.52 10.25 -6.62
N TYR A 97 -2.80 11.48 -7.02
CA TYR A 97 -3.93 12.25 -6.50
C TYR A 97 -5.27 11.56 -6.77
N GLU A 98 -5.50 11.08 -8.01
CA GLU A 98 -6.73 10.36 -8.34
C GLU A 98 -6.86 9.04 -7.56
N ILE A 99 -5.77 8.29 -7.45
CA ILE A 99 -5.74 7.01 -6.73
C ILE A 99 -6.09 7.22 -5.27
N ARG A 100 -5.50 8.23 -4.64
CA ARG A 100 -5.80 8.60 -3.27
C ARG A 100 -7.27 9.01 -3.07
N GLN A 101 -7.81 9.85 -3.96
CA GLN A 101 -9.22 10.24 -3.88
C GLN A 101 -10.17 9.04 -3.99
N LEU A 102 -9.85 8.08 -4.86
CA LEU A 102 -10.62 6.83 -4.99
C LEU A 102 -10.50 5.97 -3.73
N SER A 103 -9.29 5.86 -3.16
CA SER A 103 -9.07 5.08 -1.94
C SER A 103 -9.81 5.67 -0.74
N ASP A 104 -9.62 6.97 -0.49
CA ASP A 104 -10.23 7.69 0.63
C ASP A 104 -11.77 7.74 0.51
N LYS A 105 -12.31 7.66 -0.72
CA LYS A 105 -13.75 7.53 -0.95
C LYS A 105 -14.28 6.14 -0.57
N MET A 106 -13.55 5.08 -0.89
CA MET A 106 -13.99 3.70 -0.63
C MET A 106 -13.74 3.27 0.82
N VAL A 107 -12.58 3.63 1.38
CA VAL A 107 -12.16 3.30 2.73
C VAL A 107 -11.79 4.61 3.43
N PRO A 108 -12.77 5.34 3.98
CA PRO A 108 -12.51 6.62 4.62
C PRO A 108 -11.58 6.49 5.81
N VAL A 109 -10.44 7.18 5.75
CA VAL A 109 -9.54 7.37 6.88
C VAL A 109 -9.74 8.76 7.46
N SER A 110 -9.81 8.88 8.79
CA SER A 110 -9.95 10.19 9.43
C SER A 110 -8.69 11.02 9.16
N LYS A 111 -8.84 12.31 8.87
CA LYS A 111 -7.72 13.23 8.54
C LYS A 111 -6.67 13.40 9.66
N SER A 112 -6.72 12.66 10.78
CA SER A 112 -5.94 12.94 11.99
C SER A 112 -4.90 11.90 12.41
N LEU A 113 -4.54 10.91 11.60
CA LEU A 113 -3.40 10.02 11.92
C LEU A 113 -2.32 9.99 10.82
N THR A 114 -2.71 10.14 9.57
CA THR A 114 -1.77 10.20 8.43
C THR A 114 -1.29 11.60 8.07
N SER A 115 -2.00 12.66 8.47
CA SER A 115 -1.62 14.06 8.17
C SER A 115 -0.41 14.57 8.97
N LYS A 116 -0.02 13.92 10.07
CA LYS A 116 1.24 14.23 10.78
C LYS A 116 2.47 13.73 10.00
N LYS A 117 2.33 12.76 9.08
CA LYS A 117 3.38 12.41 8.11
C LYS A 117 3.11 13.15 6.80
N LYS A 118 3.83 14.25 6.58
CA LYS A 118 3.63 15.21 5.47
C LYS A 118 3.71 14.66 4.03
N LYS A 119 3.94 13.37 3.80
CA LYS A 119 4.18 12.84 2.45
C LYS A 119 3.68 11.41 2.33
N PHE A 120 2.55 11.24 1.63
CA PHE A 120 2.17 10.00 0.94
C PHE A 120 2.95 9.86 -0.39
N ASP A 121 4.15 10.45 -0.47
CA ASP A 121 4.86 10.63 -1.75
C ASP A 121 5.49 9.32 -2.20
N ILE A 122 4.74 8.53 -2.97
CA ILE A 122 5.29 7.52 -3.88
C ILE A 122 5.23 8.13 -5.28
N THR A 123 6.39 8.34 -5.88
CA THR A 123 6.52 8.80 -7.27
C THR A 123 7.19 7.67 -8.04
N HIS A 124 6.38 6.88 -8.75
CA HIS A 124 6.87 5.89 -9.70
C HIS A 124 7.43 6.57 -10.95
N VAL A 125 8.60 6.15 -11.41
CA VAL A 125 9.10 6.47 -12.75
C VAL A 125 9.63 5.18 -13.37
N HIS A 126 9.18 4.92 -14.59
CA HIS A 126 9.63 3.85 -15.48
C HIS A 126 11.13 3.95 -15.78
#